data_AF-A0A9D2A0I4-F1
#
_entry.id   AF-A0A9D2A0I4-F1
#
_cell.length_a   1.000
_cell.length_b   1.000
_cell.length_c   1.000
_cell.angle_alpha   90.00
_cell.angle_beta   90.00
_cell.angle_gamma   90.00
#
_symmetry.space_group_name_H-M   'P 1'
#
loop_
_entity.id
_entity.type
_entity.pdbx_description
1 polymer ?
#
loop_
_entity_poly.entity_id
_entity_poly.type
_entity_poly.pdbx_seq_one_letter_code
_entity_poly.pdbx_strand_id
1 'polypeptide(L)' 'MRKLTDGAVRAKTLLERESAPLSEECERVLALDLERTLAAYFSLNGGVRLKITREENYIITVRAEAVQVKPFGVVK' A
#
# COMPACT_ATOMS: atom_id res chain seq x y z
N MET A 1 30.16 -5.90 -29.71
CA MET A 1 29.74 -6.42 -28.39
C MET A 1 29.14 -5.37 -27.45
N ARG A 2 29.52 -4.08 -27.49
CA ARG A 2 28.94 -3.00 -26.63
C ARG A 2 27.41 -2.86 -26.65
N LYS A 3 26.76 -3.03 -27.81
CA LYS A 3 25.30 -2.88 -27.93
C LYS A 3 24.49 -3.97 -27.18
N LEU A 4 25.05 -5.17 -27.03
CA LEU A 4 24.43 -6.28 -26.30
C LEU A 4 24.49 -6.06 -24.78
N THR A 5 25.61 -5.51 -24.29
CA THR A 5 25.75 -5.12 -22.87
C THR A 5 24.81 -3.97 -22.50
N ASP A 6 24.63 -2.97 -23.36
CA ASP A 6 23.71 -1.85 -23.08
C ASP A 6 22.22 -2.26 -23.11
N GLY A 7 21.89 -3.30 -23.88
CA GLY A 7 20.55 -3.89 -23.89
C GLY A 7 20.28 -4.71 -22.63
N ALA A 8 21.25 -5.52 -22.21
CA ALA A 8 21.16 -6.33 -21.00
C ALA A 8 21.09 -5.47 -19.72
N VAL A 9 21.85 -4.37 -19.65
CA VAL A 9 21.78 -3.42 -18.53
C VAL A 9 20.40 -2.78 -18.45
N ARG A 10 19.85 -2.30 -19.58
CA ARG A 10 18.50 -1.70 -19.60
C ARG A 10 17.40 -2.70 -19.21
N ALA A 11 17.47 -3.92 -19.71
CA ALA A 11 16.52 -4.97 -19.34
C ALA A 11 16.59 -5.30 -17.84
N LYS A 12 17.81 -5.38 -17.29
CA LYS A 12 18.03 -5.57 -15.86
C LYS A 12 17.44 -4.43 -15.03
N THR A 13 17.66 -3.17 -15.40
CA THR A 13 17.11 -2.02 -14.68
C THR A 13 15.58 -1.94 -14.76
N LEU A 14 15.00 -2.37 -15.88
CA LEU A 14 13.53 -2.47 -16.02
C LEU A 14 12.97 -3.56 -15.13
N LEU A 15 13.59 -4.74 -15.12
CA LEU A 15 13.19 -5.84 -14.25
C LEU A 15 13.34 -5.47 -12.77
N GLU A 16 14.41 -4.78 -12.39
CA GLU A 16 14.63 -4.26 -11.03
C GLU A 16 13.58 -3.21 -10.62
N ARG A 17 13.12 -2.38 -11.55
CA ARG A 17 12.02 -1.42 -11.31
C ARG A 17 10.66 -2.10 -11.20
N GLU A 18 10.39 -3.11 -12.04
CA GLU A 18 9.15 -3.87 -11.99
C GLU A 18 9.06 -4.77 -10.76
N SER A 19 10.19 -5.22 -10.23
CA SER A 19 10.29 -6.03 -9.00
C SER A 19 10.57 -5.22 -7.74
N ALA A 20 10.73 -3.90 -7.86
CA ALA A 20 10.98 -3.05 -6.72
C ALA A 20 9.78 -3.09 -5.74
N PRO A 21 10.04 -3.18 -4.42
CA PRO A 21 9.00 -2.98 -3.43
C PRO A 21 8.38 -1.59 -3.61
N LEU A 22 7.09 -1.48 -3.27
CA LEU A 22 6.43 -0.18 -3.22
C LEU A 22 7.22 0.78 -2.33
N SER A 23 7.34 2.03 -2.76
CA SER A 23 8.05 3.03 -1.97
C SER A 23 7.31 3.26 -0.66
N GLU A 24 8.03 3.52 0.43
CA GLU A 24 7.43 3.85 1.73
C GLU A 24 6.47 5.04 1.63
N GLU A 25 6.73 5.98 0.71
CA GLU A 25 5.85 7.11 0.45
C GLU A 25 4.49 6.66 -0.12
N CYS A 26 4.49 5.70 -1.04
CA CYS A 26 3.26 5.13 -1.58
C CYS A 26 2.49 4.37 -0.49
N GLU A 27 3.19 3.60 0.35
CA GLU A 27 2.56 2.91 1.49
C GLU A 27 1.93 3.89 2.48
N ARG A 28 2.59 5.02 2.78
CA ARG A 28 2.04 6.06 3.66
C ARG A 28 0.80 6.73 3.06
N VAL A 29 0.80 7.05 1.77
CA VAL A 29 -0.36 7.63 1.09
C VAL A 29 -1.55 6.67 1.15
N LEU A 30 -1.32 5.39 0.86
CA LEU A 30 -2.35 4.35 0.95
C LEU A 30 -2.87 4.17 2.38
N ALA A 31 -1.98 4.15 3.37
CA ALA A 31 -2.38 4.04 4.77
C ALA A 31 -3.27 5.21 5.21
N LEU A 32 -2.94 6.45 4.82
CA LEU A 32 -3.75 7.63 5.11
C LEU A 32 -5.13 7.58 4.46
N ASP A 33 -5.22 7.13 3.22
CA ASP A 33 -6.50 7.04 2.51
C ASP A 33 -7.41 5.94 3.10
N LEU A 34 -6.82 4.79 3.44
CA LEU A 34 -7.50 3.72 4.16
C LEU A 34 -7.96 4.17 5.54
N GLU A 35 -7.14 4.92 6.27
CA GLU A 35 -7.48 5.47 7.57
C GLU A 35 -8.68 6.42 7.48
N ARG A 36 -8.68 7.35 6.51
CA ARG A 36 -9.82 8.24 6.25
C ARG A 36 -11.09 7.47 5.95
N THR A 37 -10.99 6.47 5.08
CA THR A 37 -12.13 5.64 4.68
C THR A 37 -12.69 4.87 5.86
N LEU A 38 -11.84 4.22 6.65
CA LEU A 38 -12.28 3.47 7.83
C LEU A 38 -12.79 4.39 8.94
N ALA A 39 -12.19 5.56 9.13
CA ALA A 39 -12.62 6.55 10.11
C ALA A 39 -14.01 7.13 9.79
N ALA A 40 -14.50 7.04 8.55
CA ALA A 40 -15.88 7.40 8.22
C ALA A 40 -16.89 6.48 8.92
N TYR A 41 -16.51 5.22 9.14
CA TYR A 41 -17.40 4.17 9.65
C TYR A 41 -17.09 3.73 11.07
N PHE A 42 -15.87 3.97 11.56
CA PHE A 42 -15.41 3.51 12.86
C PHE A 42 -14.73 4.63 13.64
N SER A 43 -14.78 4.57 14.96
CA SER A 43 -13.88 5.34 15.83
C SER A 43 -12.58 4.55 15.98
N LEU A 44 -11.58 4.86 15.15
CA LEU A 44 -10.30 4.16 15.13
C LEU A 44 -9.49 4.39 16.42
N ASN A 45 -8.81 3.35 16.88
CA ASN A 45 -7.85 3.38 17.98
C ASN A 45 -6.42 3.40 17.41
N GLY A 46 -6.00 4.59 16.96
CA GLY A 46 -4.72 4.79 16.28
C GLY A 46 -4.80 4.64 14.76
N GLY A 47 -3.63 4.72 14.12
CA GLY A 47 -3.52 4.72 12.67
C GLY A 47 -3.63 3.34 12.03
N VAL A 48 -3.87 3.32 10.72
CA VAL A 48 -3.92 2.09 9.93
C VAL A 48 -2.50 1.60 9.65
N ARG A 49 -2.26 0.31 9.90
CA ARG A 49 -1.02 -0.36 9.52
C ARG A 49 -1.22 -1.10 8.21
N LEU A 50 -0.42 -0.72 7.21
CA LEU A 50 -0.38 -1.34 5.90
C LEU A 50 0.92 -2.11 5.75
N LYS A 51 0.83 -3.34 5.23
CA LYS A 51 1.99 -4.14 4.82
C LYS A 51 1.73 -4.67 3.42
N ILE A 52 2.62 -4.36 2.49
CA ILE A 52 2.54 -4.87 1.13
C ILE A 52 3.76 -5.77 0.91
N THR A 53 3.51 -7.03 0.58
CA THR A 53 4.58 -7.98 0.24
C THR A 53 4.39 -8.43 -1.20
N ARG A 54 5.50 -8.48 -1.94
CA ARG A 54 5.50 -9.00 -3.31
C ARG A 54 6.18 -10.36 -3.32
N GLU A 55 5.38 -11.38 -3.59
CA GLU A 55 5.83 -12.74 -3.89
C GLU A 55 5.51 -13.00 -5.37
N GLU A 56 4.71 -14.01 -5.71
CA GLU A 56 4.18 -14.18 -7.08
C GLU A 56 3.06 -13.17 -7.40
N ASN A 57 2.29 -12.79 -6.38
CA ASN A 57 1.26 -11.76 -6.42
C ASN A 57 1.55 -10.70 -5.35
N TYR A 58 0.86 -9.55 -5.46
CA TYR A 58 0.83 -8.58 -4.36
C TYR A 58 -0.08 -9.07 -3.25
N ILE A 59 0.48 -9.23 -2.06
CA ILE A 59 -0.27 -9.53 -0.84
C ILE A 59 -0.35 -8.25 -0.02
N ILE A 60 -1.57 -7.74 0.15
CA ILE A 60 -1.85 -6.49 0.87
C ILE A 60 -2.52 -6.85 2.19
N THR A 61 -1.85 -6.58 3.30
CA THR A 61 -2.40 -6.75 4.64
C THR A 61 -2.72 -5.40 5.25
N VAL A 62 -3.99 -5.18 5.59
CA VAL A 62 -4.46 -3.97 6.28
C VAL A 62 -4.86 -4.34 7.70
N ARG A 63 -4.31 -3.63 8.69
CA ARG A 63 -4.71 -3.77 10.10
C ARG A 63 -5.14 -2.42 10.66
N ALA A 64 -6.36 -2.39 11.18
CA ALA A 64 -6.93 -1.27 11.90
C ALA A 64 -7.62 -1.79 13.17
N GLU A 65 -7.57 -1.01 14.24
CA GLU A 65 -8.28 -1.30 15.49
C GLU A 65 -9.27 -0.18 15.73
N ALA A 66 -10.46 -0.52 16.21
CA ALA A 66 -11.54 0.44 16.43
C ALA A 66 -12.21 0.19 17.79
N VAL A 67 -12.62 1.27 18.44
CA VAL A 67 -13.31 1.22 19.73
C VAL A 67 -14.81 0.94 19.52
N GLN A 68 -15.39 1.52 18.47
CA GLN A 68 -16.81 1.36 18.17
C GLN A 68 -17.11 1.64 16.70
N VAL A 69 -18.20 1.07 16.22
CA VAL A 69 -18.79 1.40 14.92
C VAL A 69 -19.56 2.72 15.06
N LYS A 70 -19.40 3.61 14.08
CA LYS A 70 -20.20 4.84 14.02
C LYS A 70 -21.61 4.49 13.54
N PRO A 71 -22.64 5.15 14.09
CA PRO A 71 -24.01 4.91 13.65
C PRO A 71 -24.16 5.29 12.17
N PHE A 72 -24.49 4.31 11.33
CA PHE A 72 -24.87 4.55 9.95
C PHE A 72 -26.26 5.19 9.91
N GLY A 73 -26.38 6.35 9.26
CA GLY A 73 -27.69 6.92 8.90
C GLY A 73 -28.51 7.56 10.04
N VAL A 74 -27.93 7.84 11.21
CA VAL A 74 -28.63 8.62 12.24
C VAL A 74 -28.49 10.10 11.92
N VAL A 75 -29.28 10.56 10.96
CA VAL A 75 -29.65 11.97 10.82
C VAL A 75 -30.48 12.31 12.06
N LYS A 76 -29.97 13.22 12.90
CA LYS A 76 -30.81 13.89 13.90
C LYS A 76 -31.59 15.02 13.24
#